data_AF-A0ABD2N794-F1
#
_entry.id   AF-A0ABD2N794-F1
#
_cell.length_a   1.000
_cell.length_b   1.000
_cell.length_c   1.000
_cell.angle_alpha   90.00
_cell.angle_beta   90.00
_cell.angle_gamma   90.00
#
_symmetry.space_group_name_H-M   'P 1'
#
loop_
_entity.id
_entity.type
_entity.pdbx_description
1 polymer ?
#
loop_
_entity_poly.entity_id
_entity_poly.type
_entity_poly.pdbx_seq_one_letter_code
_entity_poly.pdbx_strand_id
1 'polypeptide(L)'
;ISRGENWSGRYCCRVPNSESCRKACITATSPYDLAQGCRQSDEIAFFGCLDRQREGDSCCANARTNDCKEACLDIFRSRLSPSDYQRQRVKDICDTTSPDVSACIKDFVQVTPVNPKKRKLRFLNS
;
A
#
# COMPACT_ATOMS: atom_id res chain seq x y z
N ILE A 1 21.05 13.40 12.15
CA ILE A 1 21.08 11.92 12.10
C ILE A 1 19.87 11.48 11.27
N SER A 2 20.02 11.34 9.95
CA SER A 2 18.95 10.89 9.06
C SER A 2 19.06 9.39 8.83
N ARG A 3 18.83 8.60 9.90
CA ARG A 3 18.84 7.14 9.81
C ARG A 3 17.44 6.67 9.43
N GLY A 4 17.24 6.40 8.13
CA GLY A 4 16.06 5.69 7.61
C GLY A 4 14.82 6.54 7.31
N GLU A 5 14.95 7.81 6.97
CA GLU A 5 13.81 8.67 6.57
C GLU A 5 13.14 8.23 5.26
N ASN A 6 13.78 7.37 4.45
CA ASN A 6 13.28 6.94 3.14
C ASN A 6 12.65 5.52 3.10
N TRP A 7 12.40 4.89 4.25
CA TRP A 7 11.72 3.58 4.29
C TRP A 7 10.20 3.78 4.46
N SER A 8 9.44 3.56 3.37
CA SER A 8 7.98 3.67 3.35
C SER A 8 7.27 2.69 4.31
N GLY A 9 7.93 1.59 4.66
CA GLY A 9 7.43 0.64 5.63
C GLY A 9 7.31 1.17 7.07
N ARG A 10 7.82 2.38 7.39
CA ARG A 10 7.58 3.01 8.70
C ARG A 10 6.10 3.17 9.02
N TYR A 11 5.28 3.46 8.01
CA TYR A 11 3.82 3.55 8.17
C TYR A 11 3.21 2.24 8.70
N CYS A 12 3.85 1.11 8.37
CA CYS A 12 3.42 -0.21 8.78
C CYS A 12 3.94 -0.63 10.15
N CYS A 13 4.83 0.12 10.82
CA CYS A 13 5.38 -0.28 12.12
C CYS A 13 4.36 -0.39 13.26
N ARG A 14 3.12 0.11 13.07
CA ARG A 14 2.01 -0.10 14.02
C ARG A 14 1.19 -1.36 13.74
N VAL A 15 1.50 -2.11 12.68
CA VAL A 15 0.82 -3.36 12.30
C VAL A 15 1.31 -4.58 13.10
N PRO A 16 2.62 -4.78 13.34
CA PRO A 16 3.11 -6.00 13.95
C PRO A 16 2.48 -6.28 15.32
N ASN A 17 2.13 -7.53 15.56
CA ASN A 17 1.63 -7.97 16.85
C ASN A 17 2.76 -8.08 17.88
N SER A 18 3.94 -8.54 17.44
CA SER A 18 5.10 -8.76 18.30
C SER A 18 5.83 -7.45 18.60
N GLU A 19 6.17 -7.26 19.88
CA GLU A 19 6.93 -6.08 20.32
C GLU A 19 8.35 -6.06 19.75
N SER A 20 8.98 -7.23 19.61
CA SER A 20 10.28 -7.41 18.96
C SER A 20 10.26 -6.90 17.51
N CYS A 21 9.26 -7.32 16.74
CA CYS A 21 9.10 -6.91 15.35
C CYS A 21 8.79 -5.40 15.22
N ARG A 22 7.99 -4.86 16.15
CA ARG A 22 7.71 -3.42 16.20
C ARG A 22 8.97 -2.59 16.43
N LYS A 23 9.81 -3.00 17.37
CA LYS A 23 11.11 -2.36 17.64
C LYS A 23 12.02 -2.46 16.42
N ALA A 24 12.13 -3.65 15.83
CA ALA A 24 12.88 -3.88 14.60
C ALA A 24 12.40 -2.95 13.47
N CYS A 25 11.09 -2.77 13.30
CA CYS A 25 10.53 -1.88 12.28
C CYS A 25 10.86 -0.41 12.49
N ILE A 26 10.83 0.08 13.74
CA ILE A 26 11.15 1.48 14.05
C ILE A 26 12.65 1.75 13.76
N THR A 27 13.51 0.77 14.00
CA THR A 27 14.96 0.89 13.77
C THR A 27 15.37 0.51 12.34
N ALA A 28 14.50 -0.18 11.60
CA ALA A 28 14.79 -0.66 10.25
C ALA A 28 14.96 0.49 9.26
N THR A 29 15.89 0.28 8.34
CA THR A 29 16.12 1.13 7.17
C THR A 29 15.74 0.43 5.87
N SER A 30 15.55 -0.89 5.92
CA SER A 30 15.19 -1.74 4.79
C SER A 30 14.29 -2.91 5.22
N PRO A 31 13.62 -3.61 4.29
CA PRO A 31 12.86 -4.82 4.62
C PRO A 31 13.77 -5.94 5.12
N TYR A 32 15.03 -5.95 4.69
CA TYR A 32 16.00 -6.97 5.08
C TYR A 32 16.35 -6.89 6.56
N ASP A 33 16.35 -5.69 7.14
CA ASP A 33 16.58 -5.47 8.57
C ASP A 33 15.48 -6.12 9.44
N LEU A 34 14.28 -6.29 8.87
CA LEU A 34 13.15 -6.91 9.55
C LEU A 34 13.31 -8.43 9.66
N ALA A 35 14.03 -9.08 8.75
CA ALA A 35 14.18 -10.53 8.74
C ALA A 35 14.87 -11.08 10.01
N GLN A 36 15.61 -10.23 10.74
CA GLN A 36 16.28 -10.60 11.99
C GLN A 36 15.34 -10.61 13.21
N GLY A 37 14.20 -9.90 13.16
CA GLY A 37 13.30 -9.72 14.32
C GLY A 37 11.81 -9.93 14.02
N CYS A 38 11.44 -10.09 12.76
CA CYS A 38 10.08 -10.28 12.26
C CYS A 38 10.03 -11.51 11.37
N ARG A 39 9.32 -12.55 11.79
CA ARG A 39 9.05 -13.71 10.93
C ARG A 39 7.80 -13.46 10.10
N GLN A 40 7.89 -13.66 8.78
CA GLN A 40 6.78 -13.40 7.86
C GLN A 40 5.53 -14.24 8.16
N SER A 41 5.69 -15.48 8.62
CA SER A 41 4.57 -16.35 9.02
C SER A 41 3.80 -15.82 10.23
N ASP A 42 4.49 -15.10 11.12
CA ASP A 42 3.93 -14.66 12.39
C ASP A 42 3.31 -13.27 12.25
N GLU A 43 3.75 -12.52 11.23
CA GLU A 43 3.41 -11.11 11.02
C GLU A 43 2.80 -10.87 9.61
N ILE A 44 1.91 -11.76 9.16
CA ILE A 44 1.30 -11.72 7.81
C ILE A 44 0.72 -10.34 7.47
N ALA A 45 -0.04 -9.73 8.39
CA ALA A 45 -0.66 -8.43 8.16
C ALA A 45 0.38 -7.30 8.02
N PHE A 46 1.51 -7.40 8.72
CA PHE A 46 2.59 -6.43 8.62
C PHE A 46 3.30 -6.54 7.29
N PHE A 47 3.70 -7.74 6.88
CA PHE A 47 4.33 -7.94 5.58
C PHE A 47 3.40 -7.59 4.42
N GLY A 48 2.08 -7.83 4.54
CA GLY A 48 1.11 -7.35 3.56
C GLY A 48 1.01 -5.82 3.48
N CYS A 49 1.18 -5.11 4.61
CA CYS A 49 1.27 -3.65 4.59
C CYS A 49 2.56 -3.17 3.90
N LEU A 50 3.69 -3.82 4.17
CA LEU A 50 4.99 -3.48 3.55
C LEU A 50 4.96 -3.69 2.04
N ASP A 51 4.43 -4.82 1.59
CA ASP A 51 4.31 -5.14 0.17
C ASP A 51 3.46 -4.09 -0.55
N ARG A 52 2.32 -3.72 0.06
CA ARG A 52 1.47 -2.63 -0.44
C ARG A 52 2.18 -1.27 -0.49
N GLN A 53 3.02 -0.93 0.50
CA GLN A 53 3.82 0.30 0.43
C GLN A 53 4.85 0.23 -0.70
N ARG A 54 5.49 -0.93 -0.90
CA ARG A 54 6.48 -1.13 -1.97
C ARG A 54 5.85 -1.05 -3.37
N GLU A 55 4.69 -1.67 -3.55
CA GLU A 55 3.90 -1.52 -4.78
C GLU A 55 3.53 -0.05 -5.00
N GLY A 56 3.08 0.64 -3.95
CA GLY A 56 2.79 2.08 -3.99
C GLY A 56 3.99 2.92 -4.39
N ASP A 57 5.15 2.69 -3.80
CA ASP A 57 6.38 3.41 -4.18
C ASP A 57 6.74 3.15 -5.64
N SER A 58 6.66 1.92 -6.11
CA SER A 58 6.92 1.57 -7.51
C SER A 58 5.90 2.20 -8.47
N CYS A 59 4.63 2.24 -8.07
CA CYS A 59 3.52 2.80 -8.83
C CYS A 59 3.66 4.32 -8.92
N CYS A 60 3.75 4.97 -7.77
CA CYS A 60 3.78 6.42 -7.61
C CYS A 60 5.13 7.04 -8.00
N ALA A 61 6.20 6.24 -8.15
CA ALA A 61 7.48 6.72 -8.70
C ALA A 61 7.35 7.22 -10.14
N ASN A 62 6.39 6.72 -10.91
CA ASN A 62 6.13 7.15 -12.29
C ASN A 62 5.30 8.44 -12.37
N ALA A 63 4.92 9.03 -11.24
CA ALA A 63 4.17 10.29 -11.22
C ALA A 63 5.05 11.46 -11.68
N ARG A 64 4.54 12.23 -12.65
CA ARG A 64 5.21 13.42 -13.21
C ARG A 64 5.07 14.66 -12.35
N THR A 65 4.06 14.70 -11.48
CA THR A 65 3.77 15.82 -10.59
C THR A 65 3.73 15.36 -9.13
N ASN A 66 4.07 16.26 -8.21
CA ASN A 66 4.01 15.94 -6.79
C ASN A 66 2.58 15.68 -6.32
N ASP A 67 1.60 16.43 -6.84
CA ASP A 67 0.17 16.22 -6.52
C ASP A 67 -0.32 14.82 -6.90
N CYS A 68 0.08 14.34 -8.09
CA CYS A 68 -0.24 12.99 -8.53
C CYS A 68 0.45 11.94 -7.65
N LYS A 69 1.72 12.17 -7.30
CA LYS A 69 2.48 11.29 -6.42
C LYS A 69 1.83 11.16 -5.05
N GLU A 70 1.41 12.27 -4.44
CA GLU A 70 0.75 12.26 -3.14
C GLU A 70 -0.64 11.59 -3.21
N ALA A 71 -1.44 11.90 -4.23
CA ALA A 71 -2.73 11.26 -4.45
C ALA A 71 -2.59 9.74 -4.61
N CYS A 72 -1.58 9.30 -5.37
CA CYS A 72 -1.25 7.91 -5.56
C CYS A 72 -0.85 7.23 -4.24
N LEU A 73 0.08 7.82 -3.48
CA LEU A 73 0.55 7.22 -2.22
C LEU A 73 -0.60 7.07 -1.20
N ASP A 74 -1.58 7.97 -1.21
CA ASP A 74 -2.74 7.91 -0.32
C ASP A 74 -3.59 6.63 -0.51
N ILE A 75 -3.69 6.14 -1.76
CA ILE A 75 -4.34 4.87 -2.09
C ILE A 75 -3.66 3.68 -1.39
N PHE A 76 -2.33 3.68 -1.40
CA PHE A 76 -1.51 2.60 -0.86
C PHE A 76 -1.33 2.69 0.65
N ARG A 77 -1.39 3.90 1.23
CA ARG A 77 -1.39 4.10 2.70
C ARG A 77 -2.63 3.51 3.38
N SER A 78 -3.78 3.52 2.71
CA SER A 78 -4.98 2.91 3.27
C SER A 78 -4.83 1.39 3.36
N ARG A 79 -5.10 0.81 4.53
CA ARG A 79 -5.12 -0.66 4.72
C ARG A 79 -6.34 -1.32 4.07
N LEU A 80 -7.33 -0.54 3.68
CA LEU A 80 -8.58 -1.00 3.09
C LEU A 80 -8.58 -0.70 1.59
N SER A 81 -9.56 -1.26 0.87
CA SER A 81 -9.81 -0.88 -0.52
C SER A 81 -9.96 0.65 -0.59
N PRO A 82 -9.25 1.32 -1.51
CA PRO A 82 -9.35 2.78 -1.64
C PRO A 82 -10.78 3.19 -1.95
N SER A 83 -11.22 4.29 -1.34
CA SER A 83 -12.56 4.85 -1.56
C SER A 83 -12.75 5.34 -2.99
N ASP A 84 -14.00 5.40 -3.44
CA ASP A 84 -14.34 5.95 -4.77
C ASP A 84 -13.83 7.38 -4.93
N TYR A 85 -13.88 8.18 -3.85
CA TYR A 85 -13.32 9.52 -3.82
C TYR A 85 -11.81 9.55 -4.09
N GLN A 86 -11.03 8.70 -3.41
CA GLN A 86 -9.57 8.65 -3.63
C GLN A 86 -9.23 8.20 -5.05
N ARG A 87 -9.97 7.23 -5.59
CA ARG A 87 -9.81 6.76 -6.97
C ARG A 87 -10.12 7.88 -7.98
N GLN A 88 -11.21 8.61 -7.75
CA GLN A 88 -11.59 9.73 -8.60
C GLN A 88 -10.54 10.84 -8.53
N ARG A 89 -10.06 11.18 -7.33
CA ARG A 89 -9.01 12.19 -7.14
C ARG A 89 -7.72 11.85 -7.88
N VAL A 90 -7.28 10.59 -7.80
CA VAL A 90 -6.13 10.12 -8.57
C VAL A 90 -6.40 10.26 -10.06
N LYS A 91 -7.56 9.84 -10.55
CA LYS A 91 -7.91 9.95 -11.96
C LYS A 91 -7.88 11.41 -12.40
N ASP A 92 -8.51 12.31 -11.67
CA ASP A 92 -8.59 13.72 -12.06
C ASP A 92 -7.20 14.40 -12.11
N ILE A 93 -6.28 14.02 -11.22
CA ILE A 93 -4.94 14.62 -11.13
C ILE A 93 -3.93 13.90 -12.05
N CYS A 94 -3.99 12.57 -12.14
CA CYS A 94 -2.97 11.74 -12.79
C CYS A 94 -3.34 11.25 -14.20
N ASP A 95 -4.61 11.25 -14.63
CA ASP A 95 -5.01 10.61 -15.91
C ASP A 95 -4.38 11.34 -17.12
N THR A 96 -4.22 12.67 -17.04
CA THR A 96 -3.57 13.47 -18.09
C THR A 96 -2.05 13.56 -17.93
N THR A 97 -1.55 13.63 -16.70
CA THR A 97 -0.11 13.88 -16.45
C THR A 97 0.71 12.59 -16.31
N SER A 98 0.09 11.48 -15.92
CA SER A 98 0.77 10.24 -15.53
C SER A 98 -0.14 9.03 -15.75
N PRO A 99 -0.41 8.67 -17.03
CA PRO A 99 -1.30 7.56 -17.36
C PRO A 99 -0.83 6.22 -16.80
N ASP A 100 0.48 6.02 -16.67
CA ASP A 100 1.08 4.81 -16.07
C ASP A 100 0.66 4.61 -14.60
N VAL A 101 0.64 5.69 -13.82
CA VAL A 101 0.19 5.68 -12.43
C VAL A 101 -1.29 5.36 -12.34
N SER A 102 -2.08 5.96 -13.23
CA SER A 102 -3.54 5.75 -13.30
C SER A 102 -3.89 4.31 -13.69
N ALA A 103 -3.12 3.69 -14.60
CA ALA A 103 -3.27 2.29 -14.97
C ALA A 103 -2.89 1.36 -13.81
N CYS A 104 -1.72 1.59 -13.19
CA CYS A 104 -1.26 0.82 -12.05
C CYS A 104 -2.25 0.83 -10.88
N ILE A 105 -2.84 2.00 -10.55
CA ILE A 105 -3.85 2.09 -9.50
C ILE A 105 -5.12 1.34 -9.89
N LYS A 106 -5.56 1.40 -11.15
CA LYS A 106 -6.73 0.64 -11.64
C LYS A 106 -6.50 -0.87 -11.48
N ASP A 107 -5.32 -1.36 -11.82
CA ASP A 107 -4.98 -2.79 -11.70
C ASP A 107 -4.94 -3.21 -10.22
N PHE A 108 -4.23 -2.45 -9.38
CA PHE A 108 -4.18 -2.67 -7.93
C PHE A 108 -5.58 -2.77 -7.31
N VAL A 109 -6.46 -1.88 -7.71
CA VAL A 109 -7.86 -1.79 -7.29
C VAL A 109 -8.73 -2.97 -7.76
N GLN A 110 -8.47 -3.47 -8.97
CA GLN A 110 -9.20 -4.61 -9.56
C GLN A 110 -8.79 -5.92 -8.89
N VAL A 111 -7.50 -6.05 -8.55
CA VAL A 111 -6.96 -7.27 -7.93
C VAL A 111 -7.09 -7.28 -6.41
N THR A 112 -7.19 -6.13 -5.73
CA THR A 112 -7.49 -6.12 -4.30
C THR A 112 -8.93 -6.59 -4.10
N PRO A 113 -9.16 -7.75 -3.44
CA PRO A 113 -10.51 -8.21 -3.17
C PRO A 113 -11.20 -7.13 -2.35
N VAL A 114 -12.20 -6.49 -2.96
CA VAL A 114 -13.19 -5.68 -2.26
C VAL A 114 -13.63 -6.51 -1.08
N ASN A 115 -13.42 -6.01 0.14
CA ASN A 115 -13.80 -6.69 1.37
C ASN A 115 -15.13 -7.45 1.15
N PRO A 116 -15.22 -8.78 1.36
CA PRO A 116 -16.27 -9.63 0.78
C PRO A 116 -17.69 -9.42 1.32
N LYS A 117 -17.99 -8.28 1.97
CA LYS A 117 -19.36 -7.88 2.33
C LYS A 117 -20.21 -7.35 1.17
N LYS A 118 -19.75 -7.49 -0.07
CA LYS A 118 -20.61 -7.42 -1.27
C LYS A 118 -20.29 -8.55 -2.26
N ARG A 119 -20.15 -9.79 -1.79
CA ARG A 119 -20.56 -10.95 -2.60
C ARG A 119 -22.10 -10.93 -2.68
N LYS A 120 -22.64 -10.02 -3.50
CA LYS A 120 -24.03 -10.11 -3.93
C LYS A 120 -24.09 -11.43 -4.69
N LEU A 121 -24.80 -12.41 -4.13
CA LEU A 121 -25.12 -13.68 -4.76
C LEU A 121 -25.49 -13.42 -6.22
N ARG A 122 -24.62 -13.82 -7.13
CA ARG A 122 -24.95 -14.07 -8.54
C ARG A 122 -24.52 -15.48 -8.88
N PHE A 123 -25.09 -16.43 -8.14
CA PHE A 123 -25.17 -17.83 -8.53
C PHE A 123 -26.49 -18.33 -7.97
N LEU A 124 -27.52 -18.33 -8.82
CA LEU A 124 -28.73 -19.18 -8.83
C LEU A 124 -29.82 -18.46 -9.64
N ASN A 125 -29.82 -18.69 -10.95
CA ASN A 125 -31.04 -18.97 -11.73
C ASN A 125 -30.70 -20.32 -12.38
N SER A 126 -31.24 -21.45 -11.91
CA SER A 126 -32.59 -21.98 -12.21
C SER A 126 -32.91 -21.94 -13.69
#